data_AF-A0A401PFZ5-F1
#
_entry.id   AF-A0A401PFZ5-F1
#
_cell.length_a   1.000
_cell.length_b   1.000
_cell.length_c   1.000
_cell.angle_alpha   90.00
_cell.angle_beta   90.00
_cell.angle_gamma   90.00
#
_symmetry.space_group_name_H-M   'P 1'
#
loop_
_entity.id
_entity.type
_entity.pdbx_description
1 polymer ?
#
loop_
_entity_poly.entity_id
_entity_poly.type
_entity_poly.pdbx_seq_one_letter_code
_entity_poly.pdbx_strand_id
1 'polypeptide(L)'
;MSQGSCADFAKSVVDVDAQSLNSNDVFVLKLPNAAYLWIGKGASGEEEHGAKYITSVLKCMTTRIIEGEEPDAFWKALGDKKEYQTSTMLQSGADDYQPRLFACSNKTGCFIIEEVPGEYTQDDLAEDDVMLFDVWDQVFIWIGSDANEVEKTESVKSAKHYIDSDPSGRDKGTPIIIVKQGFEPPTFTGWFLAWDPKKWTGDNVNEDMASLKVT
;
A
#
# COMPACT_ATOMS: atom_id res chain seq x y z
N MET A 1 6.69 -17.17 -31.78
CA MET A 1 7.17 -15.96 -31.07
C MET A 1 5.97 -15.42 -30.33
N SER A 2 5.85 -15.75 -29.04
CA SER A 2 4.71 -15.33 -28.22
C SER A 2 4.94 -13.90 -27.76
N GLN A 3 4.03 -13.02 -28.15
CA GLN A 3 3.87 -11.68 -27.61
C GLN A 3 3.41 -11.85 -26.15
N GLY A 4 4.22 -11.38 -25.20
CA GLY A 4 3.78 -11.26 -23.81
C GLY A 4 2.60 -10.30 -23.73
N SER A 5 1.56 -10.70 -23.02
CA SER A 5 0.38 -9.90 -22.72
C SER A 5 0.77 -8.66 -21.91
N CYS A 6 0.21 -7.51 -22.27
CA CYS A 6 0.28 -6.24 -21.52
C CYS A 6 -0.65 -6.30 -20.28
N ALA A 7 -0.36 -7.22 -19.36
CA ALA A 7 -1.03 -7.40 -18.07
C ALA A 7 0.11 -7.43 -17.03
N ASP A 8 0.22 -6.59 -16.01
CA ASP A 8 -0.75 -5.75 -15.32
C ASP A 8 0.03 -4.54 -14.77
N PHE A 9 -0.27 -3.31 -15.20
CA PHE A 9 0.16 -2.12 -14.45
C PHE A 9 -1.11 -1.40 -13.98
N ALA A 10 -1.37 -1.49 -12.68
CA ALA A 10 -2.46 -0.76 -12.05
C ALA A 10 -2.11 0.72 -12.00
N LYS A 11 -2.98 1.55 -12.58
CA LYS A 11 -2.86 3.02 -12.49
C LYS A 11 -3.81 3.53 -11.42
N SER A 12 -3.25 4.05 -10.33
CA SER A 12 -3.99 4.78 -9.30
C SER A 12 -3.66 6.27 -9.32
N VAL A 13 -4.58 7.10 -8.84
CA VAL A 13 -4.32 8.52 -8.53
C VAL A 13 -4.24 8.62 -7.01
N VAL A 14 -3.17 9.22 -6.51
CA VAL A 14 -2.91 9.40 -5.08
C VAL A 14 -2.81 10.90 -4.74
N ASP A 15 -2.85 11.21 -3.45
CA ASP A 15 -2.61 12.56 -2.95
C ASP A 15 -1.24 13.10 -3.39
N VAL A 16 -1.18 14.41 -3.62
CA VAL A 16 0.06 15.10 -3.97
C VAL A 16 0.85 15.42 -2.69
N ASP A 17 1.37 14.37 -2.05
CA ASP A 17 2.15 14.44 -0.80
C ASP A 17 3.38 13.51 -0.89
N ALA A 18 4.48 13.89 -0.26
CA ALA A 18 5.68 13.06 -0.25
C ALA A 18 5.45 11.69 0.41
N GLN A 19 4.53 11.57 1.37
CA GLN A 19 4.18 10.31 2.02
C GLN A 19 3.54 9.29 1.08
N SER A 20 3.00 9.72 -0.06
CA SER A 20 2.36 8.84 -1.04
C SER A 20 3.35 8.09 -1.92
N LEU A 21 4.66 8.39 -1.85
CA LEU A 21 5.69 7.68 -2.60
C LEU A 21 5.93 6.27 -2.03
N ASN A 22 6.30 5.35 -2.91
CA ASN A 22 6.70 3.99 -2.59
C ASN A 22 7.92 3.58 -3.43
N SER A 23 8.99 3.11 -2.77
CA SER A 23 10.22 2.68 -3.47
C SER A 23 10.04 1.54 -4.48
N ASN A 24 8.94 0.79 -4.41
CA ASN A 24 8.65 -0.28 -5.34
C ASN A 24 7.98 0.19 -6.64
N ASP A 25 7.49 1.43 -6.72
CA ASP A 25 6.65 1.85 -7.84
C ASP A 25 7.19 3.08 -8.59
N VAL A 26 6.54 3.42 -9.71
CA VAL A 26 6.83 4.62 -10.50
C VAL A 26 5.73 5.67 -10.34
N PHE A 27 6.13 6.91 -10.07
CA PHE A 27 5.21 8.03 -9.86
C PHE A 27 5.34 9.10 -10.94
N VAL A 28 4.19 9.62 -11.38
CA VAL A 28 4.11 10.78 -12.29
C VAL A 28 3.52 11.97 -11.55
N LEU A 29 4.37 12.94 -11.22
CA LEU A 29 3.93 14.22 -10.65
C LEU A 29 3.70 15.24 -11.76
N LYS A 30 2.43 15.50 -12.07
CA LYS A 30 2.02 16.48 -13.08
C LYS A 30 2.06 17.90 -12.52
N LEU A 31 2.84 18.76 -13.16
CA LEU A 31 2.84 20.22 -12.96
C LEU A 31 2.06 20.91 -14.08
N PRO A 32 1.76 22.22 -14.04
CA PRO A 32 0.99 22.89 -15.08
C PRO A 32 1.51 22.62 -16.51
N ASN A 33 2.81 22.78 -16.76
CA ASN A 33 3.43 22.60 -18.09
C ASN A 33 4.62 21.62 -18.11
N ALA A 34 4.82 20.86 -17.04
CA ALA A 34 5.90 19.88 -16.91
C ALA A 34 5.41 18.67 -16.12
N ALA A 35 6.23 17.63 -16.04
CA ALA A 35 6.03 16.50 -15.16
C ALA A 35 7.36 16.02 -14.59
N TYR A 36 7.32 15.46 -13.39
CA TYR A 36 8.38 14.60 -12.89
C TYR A 36 7.96 13.15 -13.04
N LEU A 37 8.90 12.33 -13.51
CA LEU A 37 8.77 10.87 -13.53
C LEU A 37 9.76 10.34 -12.50
N TRP A 38 9.27 10.08 -11.29
CA TRP A 38 10.07 9.55 -10.18
C TRP A 38 10.07 8.02 -10.24
N ILE A 39 11.26 7.44 -10.27
CA ILE A 39 11.49 6.00 -10.39
C ILE A 39 11.96 5.49 -9.02
N GLY A 40 11.11 4.72 -8.34
CA GLY A 40 11.49 4.00 -7.13
C GLY A 40 12.62 3.00 -7.41
N LYS A 41 13.45 2.70 -6.41
CA LYS A 41 14.59 1.79 -6.57
C LYS A 41 14.21 0.36 -6.96
N GLY A 42 13.08 -0.13 -6.48
CA GLY A 42 12.56 -1.45 -6.83
C GLY A 42 11.57 -1.46 -7.98
N ALA A 43 11.28 -0.30 -8.56
CA ALA A 43 10.38 -0.19 -9.69
C ALA A 43 10.85 -1.01 -10.90
N SER A 44 9.91 -1.69 -11.52
CA SER A 44 10.13 -2.51 -12.71
C SER A 44 10.24 -1.66 -13.99
N GLY A 45 10.82 -2.27 -15.03
CA GLY A 45 10.93 -1.63 -16.34
C GLY A 45 9.56 -1.41 -17.01
N GLU A 46 8.61 -2.30 -16.74
CA GLU A 46 7.23 -2.28 -17.19
C GLU A 46 6.47 -1.06 -16.61
N GLU A 47 6.63 -0.78 -15.32
CA GLU A 47 6.05 0.40 -14.67
C GLU A 47 6.64 1.69 -15.22
N GLU A 48 7.97 1.75 -15.40
CA GLU A 48 8.61 2.93 -16.02
C GLU A 48 8.09 3.14 -17.45
N HIS A 49 7.86 2.05 -18.20
CA HIS A 49 7.29 2.13 -19.54
C HIS A 49 5.84 2.64 -19.52
N GLY A 50 5.00 2.12 -18.63
CA GLY A 50 3.62 2.56 -18.45
C GLY A 50 3.52 4.04 -18.06
N ALA A 51 4.37 4.48 -17.13
CA ALA A 51 4.42 5.87 -16.69
C ALA A 51 4.92 6.82 -17.80
N LYS A 52 5.90 6.40 -18.63
CA LYS A 52 6.30 7.15 -19.83
C LYS A 52 5.14 7.32 -20.80
N TYR A 53 4.34 6.29 -21.02
CA TYR A 53 3.14 6.40 -21.84
C TYR A 53 2.18 7.45 -21.27
N ILE A 54 1.91 7.45 -19.96
CA ILE A 54 1.06 8.45 -19.29
C ILE A 54 1.58 9.87 -19.54
N THR A 55 2.88 10.12 -19.35
CA THR A 55 3.45 11.46 -19.58
C THR A 55 3.35 11.91 -21.04
N SER A 56 3.44 10.99 -22.00
CA SER A 56 3.25 11.28 -23.43
C SER A 56 1.81 11.73 -23.73
N VAL A 57 0.81 11.08 -23.13
CA VAL A 57 -0.61 11.43 -23.28
C VAL A 57 -0.91 12.79 -22.66
N LEU A 58 -0.27 13.10 -21.53
CA LEU A 58 -0.37 14.40 -20.86
C LEU A 58 0.39 15.53 -21.59
N LYS A 59 1.13 15.22 -22.65
CA LYS A 59 1.90 16.18 -23.48
C LYS A 59 2.83 17.08 -22.66
N CYS A 60 3.44 16.54 -21.62
CA CYS A 60 4.30 17.28 -20.71
C CYS A 60 5.78 17.06 -21.00
N MET A 61 6.57 18.11 -20.88
CA MET A 61 8.01 17.95 -20.71
C MET A 61 8.27 17.22 -19.40
N THR A 62 8.91 16.06 -19.49
CA THR A 62 9.08 15.14 -18.36
C THR A 62 10.53 15.09 -17.94
N THR A 63 10.79 15.33 -16.66
CA THR A 63 12.10 15.14 -16.04
C THR A 63 12.11 13.82 -15.30
N ARG A 64 12.96 12.89 -15.73
CA ARG A 64 13.17 11.61 -15.04
C ARG A 64 14.01 11.83 -13.79
N ILE A 65 13.56 11.29 -12.66
CA ILE A 65 14.21 11.36 -11.36
C ILE A 65 14.37 9.93 -10.83
N ILE A 66 15.55 9.59 -10.33
CA ILE A 66 15.80 8.31 -9.66
C ILE A 66 15.67 8.55 -8.16
N GLU A 67 15.04 7.62 -7.43
CA GLU A 67 14.95 7.68 -5.98
C GLU A 67 16.33 7.85 -5.33
N GLY A 68 16.45 8.86 -4.47
CA GLY A 68 17.70 9.30 -3.82
C GLY A 68 18.47 10.39 -4.57
N GLU A 69 18.08 10.73 -5.80
CA GLU A 69 18.66 11.82 -6.61
C GLU A 69 17.66 12.96 -6.85
N GLU A 70 16.66 13.11 -5.98
CA GLU A 70 15.61 14.09 -6.17
C GLU A 70 16.11 15.54 -5.94
N PRO A 71 15.81 16.47 -6.85
CA PRO A 71 16.11 17.89 -6.64
C PRO A 71 15.16 18.51 -5.61
N ASP A 72 15.60 19.55 -4.90
CA ASP A 72 14.77 20.28 -3.91
C ASP A 72 13.41 20.74 -4.47
N ALA A 73 13.37 21.08 -5.76
CA ALA A 73 12.14 21.50 -6.44
C ALA A 73 11.07 20.39 -6.49
N PHE A 74 11.49 19.13 -6.59
CA PHE A 74 10.58 17.97 -6.55
C PHE A 74 9.93 17.87 -5.16
N TRP A 75 10.73 17.90 -4.09
CA TRP A 75 10.22 17.84 -2.73
C TRP A 75 9.29 19.01 -2.39
N LYS A 76 9.63 20.23 -2.80
CA LYS A 76 8.75 21.39 -2.61
C LYS A 76 7.41 21.24 -3.32
N ALA A 77 7.38 20.62 -4.50
CA ALA A 77 6.15 20.37 -5.23
C ALA A 77 5.23 19.33 -4.53
N LEU A 78 5.78 18.52 -3.63
CA LEU A 78 5.06 17.52 -2.82
C LEU A 78 4.76 17.99 -1.37
N GLY A 79 4.95 19.28 -1.07
CA GLY A 79 4.76 19.79 0.29
C GLY A 79 5.89 19.41 1.25
N ASP A 80 7.13 19.47 0.75
CA ASP A 80 8.39 19.13 1.42
C ASP A 80 8.65 17.63 1.60
N LYS A 81 9.91 17.29 1.86
CA LYS A 81 10.35 15.90 2.04
C LYS A 81 9.79 15.35 3.35
N LYS A 82 9.17 14.17 3.27
CA LYS A 82 8.64 13.42 4.40
C LYS A 82 9.11 11.96 4.33
N GLU A 83 8.85 11.21 5.39
CA GLU A 83 8.95 9.76 5.34
C GLU A 83 7.88 9.21 4.42
N TYR A 84 8.21 8.16 3.67
CA TYR A 84 7.35 7.51 2.70
C TYR A 84 7.66 6.01 2.72
N GLN A 85 6.91 5.21 1.96
CA GLN A 85 7.06 3.76 2.00
C GLN A 85 8.37 3.32 1.35
N THR A 86 9.27 2.74 2.15
CA THR A 86 10.55 2.22 1.68
C THR A 86 11.07 1.14 2.61
N SER A 87 11.63 0.06 2.04
CA SER A 87 12.32 -1.01 2.77
C SER A 87 13.37 -1.65 1.86
N THR A 88 14.27 -2.46 2.43
CA THR A 88 15.23 -3.23 1.61
C THR A 88 14.54 -4.17 0.64
N MET A 89 13.38 -4.73 1.02
CA MET A 89 12.58 -5.58 0.16
C MET A 89 12.02 -4.77 -1.02
N LEU A 90 11.32 -3.67 -0.72
CA LEU A 90 10.73 -2.78 -1.72
C LEU A 90 11.76 -2.18 -2.68
N GLN A 91 12.99 -1.94 -2.22
CA GLN A 91 14.06 -1.42 -3.08
C GLN A 91 14.74 -2.50 -3.93
N SER A 92 14.61 -3.78 -3.56
CA SER A 92 15.31 -4.88 -4.23
C SER A 92 14.62 -5.34 -5.51
N GLY A 93 13.32 -5.05 -5.67
CA GLY A 93 12.49 -5.57 -6.77
C GLY A 93 12.42 -7.11 -6.79
N ALA A 94 12.76 -7.77 -5.68
CA ALA A 94 12.72 -9.22 -5.57
C ALA A 94 11.28 -9.69 -5.29
N ASP A 95 10.71 -10.43 -6.23
CA ASP A 95 9.38 -11.05 -6.16
C ASP A 95 9.34 -12.33 -5.29
N ASP A 96 10.42 -12.64 -4.57
CA ASP A 96 10.54 -13.92 -3.84
C ASP A 96 9.46 -14.07 -2.76
N TYR A 97 8.92 -12.95 -2.24
CA TYR A 97 7.88 -12.95 -1.22
C TYR A 97 6.85 -11.86 -1.50
N GLN A 98 5.65 -12.28 -1.90
CA GLN A 98 4.51 -11.38 -2.07
C GLN A 98 3.82 -11.12 -0.73
N PRO A 99 3.39 -9.88 -0.45
CA PRO A 99 2.61 -9.58 0.74
C PRO A 99 1.31 -10.38 0.79
N ARG A 100 0.89 -10.77 2.00
CA ARG A 100 -0.31 -11.59 2.24
C ARG A 100 -1.19 -10.96 3.31
N LEU A 101 -2.44 -10.68 2.97
CA LEU A 101 -3.44 -10.13 3.88
C LEU A 101 -4.40 -11.22 4.37
N PHE A 102 -4.71 -11.22 5.66
CA PHE A 102 -5.65 -12.14 6.28
C PHE A 102 -6.64 -11.40 7.18
N ALA A 103 -7.91 -11.75 7.09
CA ALA A 103 -8.95 -11.31 8.02
C ALA A 103 -9.03 -12.28 9.20
N CYS A 104 -8.95 -11.75 10.41
CA CYS A 104 -9.07 -12.49 11.67
C CYS A 104 -10.37 -12.09 12.37
N SER A 105 -11.38 -12.96 12.32
CA SER A 105 -12.74 -12.66 12.77
C SER A 105 -13.31 -13.78 13.65
N ASN A 106 -14.17 -13.44 14.61
CA ASN A 106 -14.95 -14.41 15.37
C ASN A 106 -16.46 -14.30 15.21
N LYS A 107 -16.95 -13.55 14.21
CA LYS A 107 -18.39 -13.29 13.97
C LYS A 107 -19.23 -14.56 13.81
N THR A 108 -18.62 -15.66 13.36
CA THR A 108 -19.29 -16.97 13.23
C THR A 108 -19.46 -17.71 14.56
N GLY A 109 -18.98 -17.14 15.67
CA GLY A 109 -18.89 -17.76 16.99
C GLY A 109 -17.57 -18.51 17.25
N CYS A 110 -16.75 -18.70 16.21
CA CYS A 110 -15.42 -19.28 16.27
C CYS A 110 -14.42 -18.30 15.65
N PHE A 111 -13.22 -18.19 16.25
CA PHE A 111 -12.14 -17.40 15.66
C PHE A 111 -11.57 -18.11 14.42
N ILE A 112 -11.62 -17.43 13.28
CA ILE A 112 -11.20 -17.93 11.96
C ILE A 112 -10.26 -16.91 11.34
N ILE A 113 -9.28 -17.42 10.59
CA ILE A 113 -8.35 -16.62 9.78
C ILE A 113 -8.57 -17.00 8.32
N GLU A 114 -8.91 -16.01 7.49
CA GLU A 114 -9.13 -16.20 6.06
C GLU A 114 -8.21 -15.28 5.26
N GLU A 115 -7.60 -15.81 4.21
CA GLU A 115 -6.73 -15.03 3.31
C GLU A 115 -7.59 -14.17 2.37
N VAL A 116 -7.26 -12.89 2.28
CA VAL A 116 -7.85 -11.95 1.33
C VAL A 116 -7.07 -12.06 0.02
N PRO A 117 -7.71 -12.46 -1.10
CA PRO A 117 -7.00 -12.66 -2.36
C PRO A 117 -6.86 -11.36 -3.17
N GLY A 118 -5.82 -11.28 -4.00
CA GLY A 118 -5.67 -10.24 -5.01
C GLY A 118 -4.80 -9.06 -4.57
N GLU A 119 -4.97 -7.93 -5.26
CA GLU A 119 -4.31 -6.68 -4.91
C GLU A 119 -5.06 -6.00 -3.75
N TYR A 120 -4.32 -5.47 -2.78
CA TYR A 120 -4.92 -4.93 -1.56
C TYR A 120 -5.31 -3.47 -1.72
N THR A 121 -6.55 -3.18 -1.34
CA THR A 121 -7.11 -1.84 -1.26
C THR A 121 -7.50 -1.52 0.18
N GLN A 122 -7.70 -0.24 0.47
CA GLN A 122 -8.13 0.17 1.82
C GLN A 122 -9.52 -0.40 2.20
N ASP A 123 -10.33 -0.79 1.22
CA ASP A 123 -11.66 -1.39 1.42
C ASP A 123 -11.59 -2.82 1.97
N ASP A 124 -10.47 -3.49 1.80
CA ASP A 124 -10.23 -4.85 2.32
C ASP A 124 -10.00 -4.87 3.83
N LEU A 125 -9.83 -3.70 4.46
CA LEU A 125 -9.65 -3.54 5.90
C LEU A 125 -11.00 -3.42 6.62
N ALA A 126 -11.52 -4.54 7.12
CA ALA A 126 -12.79 -4.59 7.83
C ALA A 126 -12.71 -3.91 9.22
N GLU A 127 -13.41 -2.79 9.40
CA GLU A 127 -13.40 -1.97 10.62
C GLU A 127 -13.82 -2.71 11.89
N ASP A 128 -14.59 -3.79 11.74
CA ASP A 128 -15.10 -4.63 12.82
C ASP A 128 -14.31 -5.94 13.01
N ASP A 129 -13.16 -6.08 12.36
CA ASP A 129 -12.24 -7.22 12.48
C ASP A 129 -10.78 -6.76 12.73
N VAL A 130 -9.89 -7.73 12.94
CA VAL A 130 -8.44 -7.52 12.96
C VAL A 130 -7.85 -8.09 11.68
N MET A 131 -6.94 -7.35 11.04
CA MET A 131 -6.24 -7.80 9.84
C MET A 131 -4.79 -8.15 10.17
N LEU A 132 -4.34 -9.32 9.72
CA LEU A 132 -2.92 -9.70 9.73
C LEU A 132 -2.35 -9.46 8.35
N PHE A 133 -1.32 -8.64 8.24
CA PHE A 133 -0.71 -8.33 6.95
C PHE A 133 0.79 -8.64 6.98
N ASP A 134 1.17 -9.73 6.33
CA ASP A 134 2.54 -10.20 6.23
C ASP A 134 3.22 -9.59 5.00
N VAL A 135 4.26 -8.79 5.21
CA VAL A 135 5.09 -8.19 4.16
C VAL A 135 6.52 -8.75 4.18
N TRP A 136 6.68 -9.96 4.70
CA TRP A 136 7.92 -10.71 4.86
C TRP A 136 8.87 -10.22 5.95
N ASP A 137 9.40 -9.00 5.84
CA ASP A 137 10.35 -8.44 6.82
C ASP A 137 9.67 -7.98 8.11
N GLN A 138 8.34 -7.86 8.09
CA GLN A 138 7.50 -7.53 9.23
C GLN A 138 6.08 -8.08 9.03
N VAL A 139 5.39 -8.31 10.14
CA VAL A 139 3.97 -8.68 10.15
C VAL A 139 3.18 -7.60 10.87
N PHE A 140 2.21 -7.01 10.19
CA PHE A 140 1.31 -6.04 10.79
C PHE A 140 0.08 -6.71 11.39
N ILE A 141 -0.40 -6.14 12.49
CA ILE A 141 -1.71 -6.42 13.06
C ILE A 141 -2.47 -5.10 13.04
N TRP A 142 -3.30 -4.91 12.03
CA TRP A 142 -4.18 -3.76 11.91
C TRP A 142 -5.46 -4.04 12.70
N ILE A 143 -5.78 -3.15 13.64
CA ILE A 143 -6.92 -3.27 14.54
C ILE A 143 -8.00 -2.31 14.05
N GLY A 144 -9.11 -2.87 13.56
CA GLY A 144 -10.33 -2.14 13.26
C GLY A 144 -10.91 -1.47 14.51
N SER A 145 -11.57 -0.34 14.30
CA SER A 145 -12.13 0.48 15.37
C SER A 145 -13.22 -0.24 16.18
N ASP A 146 -13.96 -1.15 15.54
CA ASP A 146 -15.06 -1.94 16.11
C ASP A 146 -14.66 -3.40 16.44
N ALA A 147 -13.40 -3.77 16.21
CA ALA A 147 -12.89 -5.11 16.50
C ALA A 147 -12.99 -5.45 18.00
N ASN A 148 -13.32 -6.71 18.30
CA ASN A 148 -13.52 -7.13 19.69
C ASN A 148 -12.22 -7.62 20.37
N GLU A 149 -12.23 -7.69 21.71
CA GLU A 149 -11.03 -8.03 22.49
C GLU A 149 -10.53 -9.46 22.26
N VAL A 150 -11.43 -10.38 21.88
CA VAL A 150 -11.05 -11.76 21.57
C VAL A 150 -10.27 -11.77 20.25
N GLU A 151 -10.75 -11.08 19.21
CA GLU A 151 -10.03 -10.94 17.95
C GLU A 151 -8.67 -10.30 18.16
N LYS A 152 -8.58 -9.16 18.87
CA LYS A 152 -7.30 -8.50 19.16
C LYS A 152 -6.29 -9.43 19.82
N THR A 153 -6.74 -10.18 20.82
CA THR A 153 -5.86 -11.08 21.59
C THR A 153 -5.44 -12.30 20.76
N GLU A 154 -6.38 -12.94 20.07
CA GLU A 154 -6.12 -14.15 19.29
C GLU A 154 -5.33 -13.86 18.00
N SER A 155 -5.53 -12.71 17.36
CA SER A 155 -4.75 -12.30 16.19
C SER A 155 -3.27 -12.12 16.51
N VAL A 156 -2.92 -11.51 17.66
CA VAL A 156 -1.50 -11.36 18.05
C VAL A 156 -0.85 -12.72 18.34
N LYS A 157 -1.57 -13.65 18.97
CA LYS A 157 -1.07 -15.02 19.20
C LYS A 157 -0.92 -15.77 17.88
N SER A 158 -1.91 -15.65 17.01
CA SER A 158 -1.92 -16.27 15.68
C SER A 158 -0.78 -15.76 14.80
N ALA A 159 -0.49 -14.46 14.84
CA ALA A 159 0.64 -13.87 14.12
C ALA A 159 1.99 -14.45 14.58
N LYS A 160 2.16 -14.63 15.88
CA LYS A 160 3.36 -15.29 16.41
C LYS A 160 3.45 -16.75 15.94
N HIS A 161 2.35 -17.49 16.01
CA HIS A 161 2.32 -18.87 15.54
C HIS A 161 2.60 -18.97 14.04
N TYR A 162 2.04 -18.06 13.25
CA TYR A 162 2.25 -17.93 11.82
C TYR A 162 3.74 -17.81 11.50
N ILE A 163 4.45 -16.85 12.13
CA ILE A 163 5.90 -16.68 11.98
C ILE A 163 6.66 -17.94 12.43
N ASP A 164 6.31 -18.51 13.59
CA ASP A 164 7.02 -19.67 14.16
C ASP A 164 6.90 -20.95 13.32
N SER A 165 5.80 -21.09 12.58
CA SER A 165 5.43 -22.26 11.79
C SER A 165 5.79 -22.15 10.30
N ASP A 166 6.26 -20.99 9.87
CA ASP A 166 6.58 -20.71 8.47
C ASP A 166 7.72 -21.61 7.95
N PRO A 167 7.52 -22.38 6.86
CA PRO A 167 8.52 -23.31 6.35
C PRO A 167 9.62 -22.66 5.51
N SER A 168 9.50 -21.37 5.15
CA SER A 168 10.43 -20.65 4.28
C SER A 168 11.80 -20.36 4.93
N GLY A 169 11.92 -20.56 6.24
CA GLY A 169 13.14 -20.26 6.99
C GLY A 169 13.29 -18.78 7.37
N ARG A 170 12.20 -18.01 7.37
CA ARG A 170 12.17 -16.63 7.86
C ARG A 170 12.66 -16.52 9.31
N ASP A 171 13.10 -15.32 9.70
CA ASP A 171 13.52 -15.05 11.07
C ASP A 171 12.35 -15.16 12.06
N LYS A 172 12.50 -15.96 13.11
CA LYS A 172 11.51 -16.05 14.19
C LYS A 172 11.41 -14.76 15.01
N GLY A 173 12.42 -13.90 14.91
CA GLY A 173 12.43 -12.54 15.43
C GLY A 173 11.72 -11.50 14.56
N THR A 174 11.08 -11.92 13.45
CA THR A 174 10.32 -11.01 12.57
C THR A 174 9.37 -10.14 13.41
N PRO A 175 9.49 -8.80 13.32
CA PRO A 175 8.73 -7.90 14.17
C PRO A 175 7.22 -7.98 13.86
N ILE A 176 6.42 -8.02 14.93
CA ILE A 176 4.96 -7.84 14.86
C ILE A 176 4.63 -6.39 15.23
N ILE A 177 4.05 -5.64 14.29
CA ILE A 177 3.75 -4.22 14.45
C ILE A 177 2.24 -4.05 14.58
N ILE A 178 1.79 -3.50 15.70
CA ILE A 178 0.37 -3.20 15.91
C ILE A 178 0.05 -1.84 15.31
N VAL A 179 -0.92 -1.82 14.41
CA VAL A 179 -1.45 -0.63 13.74
C VAL A 179 -2.91 -0.46 14.15
N LYS A 180 -3.33 0.77 14.41
CA LYS A 180 -4.74 1.08 14.72
C LYS A 180 -5.36 1.81 13.55
N GLN A 181 -6.62 1.51 13.25
CA GLN A 181 -7.40 2.24 12.27
C GLN A 181 -7.29 3.77 12.50
N GLY A 182 -7.00 4.52 11.44
CA GLY A 182 -6.81 5.98 11.47
C GLY A 182 -5.43 6.45 11.94
N PHE A 183 -4.53 5.54 12.29
CA PHE A 183 -3.16 5.82 12.72
C PHE A 183 -2.15 4.95 11.95
N GLU A 184 -2.47 4.62 10.70
CA GLU A 184 -1.63 3.81 9.84
C GLU A 184 -0.36 4.56 9.43
N PRO A 185 0.85 4.01 9.67
CA PRO A 185 2.09 4.65 9.24
C PRO A 185 2.28 4.49 7.72
N PRO A 186 3.10 5.34 7.07
CA PRO A 186 3.44 5.19 5.64
C PRO A 186 3.99 3.81 5.28
N THR A 187 4.71 3.18 6.21
CA THR A 187 5.23 1.81 6.05
C THR A 187 4.14 0.74 5.95
N PHE A 188 2.91 1.05 6.32
CA PHE A 188 1.73 0.19 6.15
C PHE A 188 0.93 0.64 4.93
N THR A 189 0.55 1.92 4.86
CA THR A 189 -0.37 2.43 3.84
C THR A 189 0.17 2.31 2.42
N GLY A 190 1.50 2.39 2.24
CA GLY A 190 2.11 2.28 0.91
C GLY A 190 1.98 0.90 0.25
N TRP A 191 1.57 -0.14 0.98
CA TRP A 191 1.30 -1.45 0.40
C TRP A 191 -0.09 -1.59 -0.23
N PHE A 192 -0.97 -0.60 -0.01
CA PHE A 192 -2.33 -0.61 -0.51
C PHE A 192 -2.44 0.34 -1.70
N LEU A 193 -3.18 -0.09 -2.71
CA LEU A 193 -3.44 0.74 -3.88
C LEU A 193 -4.37 1.90 -3.49
N ALA A 194 -3.97 3.12 -3.89
CA ALA A 194 -4.79 4.33 -3.79
C ALA A 194 -5.31 4.64 -2.38
N TRP A 195 -4.45 4.54 -1.35
CA TRP A 195 -4.83 4.85 0.03
C TRP A 195 -5.40 6.27 0.19
N ASP A 196 -6.57 6.39 0.82
CA ASP A 196 -7.19 7.66 1.21
C ASP A 196 -7.01 7.92 2.72
N PRO A 197 -6.19 8.90 3.12
CA PRO A 197 -6.00 9.27 4.53
C PRO A 197 -7.28 9.74 5.22
N LYS A 198 -8.31 10.14 4.47
CA LYS A 198 -9.57 10.66 5.00
C LYS A 198 -10.66 9.59 5.08
N LYS A 199 -10.41 8.37 4.62
CA LYS A 199 -11.43 7.31 4.55
C LYS A 199 -12.21 7.15 5.86
N TRP A 200 -11.48 7.15 6.98
CA TRP A 200 -12.01 6.92 8.32
C TRP A 200 -12.52 8.18 9.02
N THR A 201 -12.31 9.36 8.42
CA THR A 201 -12.87 10.60 8.94
C THR A 201 -14.35 10.64 8.56
N GLY A 202 -15.24 10.89 9.54
CA GLY A 202 -16.70 10.77 9.40
C GLY A 202 -17.38 11.70 8.38
N ASP A 203 -16.62 12.32 7.47
CA ASP A 203 -17.12 13.13 6.37
C ASP A 203 -17.59 12.26 5.18
N ASN A 204 -17.15 11.01 5.07
CA ASN A 204 -17.50 10.12 3.95
C ASN A 204 -18.94 9.60 3.95
N VAL A 205 -19.63 9.62 5.10
CA VAL A 205 -21.03 9.16 5.18
C VAL A 205 -21.98 10.06 4.36
N ASN A 206 -21.56 11.30 4.05
CA ASN A 206 -22.34 12.22 3.22
C ASN A 206 -22.07 12.08 1.71
N GLU A 207 -20.89 11.64 1.29
CA GLU A 207 -20.54 11.55 -0.14
C GLU A 207 -21.13 10.29 -0.80
N ASP A 208 -21.13 9.14 -0.09
CA ASP A 208 -21.77 7.91 -0.58
C ASP A 208 -23.30 8.04 -0.69
N MET A 209 -23.91 8.82 0.20
CA MET A 209 -25.34 9.16 0.12
C MET A 209 -25.66 10.22 -0.95
N ALA A 210 -24.66 10.96 -1.43
CA ALA A 210 -24.80 11.91 -2.53
C ALA A 210 -24.69 11.23 -3.90
N SER A 211 -23.83 10.22 -4.04
CA SER A 211 -23.66 9.43 -5.28
C SER A 211 -24.82 8.45 -5.55
N LEU A 212 -25.60 8.09 -4.53
CA LEU A 212 -26.82 7.28 -4.64
C LEU A 212 -28.09 8.06 -5.07
N LYS A 213 -28.01 9.38 -5.24
CA LYS A 213 -29.11 10.18 -5.81
C LYS A 213 -28.98 10.30 -7.33
N VAL A 214 -29.23 9.20 -8.03
CA VAL A 214 -29.51 9.24 -9.47
C VAL A 214 -30.91 9.84 -9.67
N THR A 215 -30.98 10.95 -10.40
CA THR A 215 -32.23 11.55 -10.89
C THR A 215 -32.57 10.97 -12.25
#